data_AF-A0A925AST4-F1
#
_entry.id   AF-A0A925AST4-F1
#
_cell.length_a   1.000
_cell.length_b   1.000
_cell.length_c   1.000
_cell.angle_alpha   90.00
_cell.angle_beta   90.00
_cell.angle_gamma   90.00
#
_symmetry.space_group_name_H-M   'P 1'
#
loop_
_entity.id
_entity.type
_entity.pdbx_description
1 polymer ?
#
loop_
_entity_poly.entity_id
_entity_poly.type
_entity_poly.pdbx_seq_one_letter_code
_entity_poly.pdbx_strand_id
1 'polypeptide(L)'
;GYVGNFIAISTFIVLPFAGYWLGREIYEYNQQMGITMMGGFMSWLWIVQAVLIGVLFLAANYYLWTGMARIPGAERFIPYTKWMLLLLIICWIVWATPHTMIATRQELASMGGSHHPFLNVLGVMSAKNTAVNLMILTTFLSFLIYRRANVRPIVPWARTGTLVQSAMFVVSALVVLFYGVYGYFVEAIVRIGFSVYQVAAVLLCIVGVTVIDIFIGRGAESRGAIRWGQMPARSQYALFVLAVTFTWLMGLMGFARSGIRQHWHVWEVMRDTSRDAATPALGHAANMITTCVLIFLSLVAFIFWLGGLAERVAHKGESAATVETVPLDVPVPGPGPDPHPAGD
;
A
#
# COMPACT_ATOMS: atom_id res chain seq x y z
N GLY A 1 1.59 -7.79 -14.98
CA GLY A 1 2.40 -7.46 -13.79
C GLY A 1 2.57 -5.96 -13.57
N TYR A 2 3.26 -5.27 -14.49
CA TYR A 2 3.60 -3.85 -14.33
C TYR A 2 2.38 -2.92 -14.19
N VAL A 3 1.35 -3.10 -15.03
CA VAL A 3 0.08 -2.34 -14.96
C VAL A 3 -0.63 -2.54 -13.61
N GLY A 4 -0.65 -3.77 -13.09
CA GLY A 4 -1.24 -4.07 -11.78
C GLY A 4 -0.52 -3.37 -10.64
N ASN A 5 0.82 -3.36 -10.65
CA ASN A 5 1.62 -2.61 -9.67
C ASN A 5 1.39 -1.09 -9.79
N PHE A 6 1.28 -0.56 -11.00
CA PHE A 6 0.97 0.85 -11.21
C PHE A 6 -0.40 1.21 -10.63
N ILE A 7 -1.46 0.48 -11.01
CA ILE A 7 -2.81 0.72 -10.50
C ILE A 7 -2.83 0.61 -8.96
N ALA A 8 -2.26 -0.46 -8.40
CA ALA A 8 -2.26 -0.69 -6.97
C ALA A 8 -1.54 0.42 -6.20
N ILE A 9 -0.36 0.84 -6.65
CA ILE A 9 0.42 1.89 -5.96
C ILE A 9 -0.23 3.26 -6.15
N SER A 10 -0.73 3.57 -7.35
CA SER A 10 -1.40 4.84 -7.64
C SER A 10 -2.68 5.02 -6.82
N THR A 11 -3.49 3.97 -6.66
CA THR A 11 -4.69 4.04 -5.80
C THR A 11 -4.31 4.03 -4.32
N PHE A 12 -3.33 3.23 -3.92
CA PHE A 12 -2.89 3.10 -2.53
C PHE A 12 -2.32 4.42 -1.96
N ILE A 13 -1.49 5.13 -2.74
CA ILE A 13 -0.87 6.39 -2.31
C ILE A 13 -1.90 7.48 -2.02
N VAL A 14 -3.07 7.44 -2.68
CA VAL A 14 -4.11 8.48 -2.52
C VAL A 14 -4.98 8.25 -1.27
N LEU A 15 -5.02 7.02 -0.74
CA LEU A 15 -5.92 6.66 0.37
C LEU A 15 -5.76 7.53 1.63
N PRO A 16 -4.55 7.83 2.13
CA PRO A 16 -4.40 8.67 3.31
C PRO A 16 -4.99 10.08 3.13
N PHE A 17 -4.97 10.62 1.91
CA PHE A 17 -5.48 11.96 1.61
C PHE A 17 -6.99 12.07 1.81
N ALA A 18 -7.75 11.05 1.41
CA ALA A 18 -9.20 11.02 1.63
C ALA A 18 -9.54 11.08 3.13
N GLY A 19 -8.73 10.43 3.97
CA GLY A 19 -8.88 10.50 5.43
C GLY A 19 -8.60 11.88 6.01
N TYR A 20 -7.56 12.57 5.54
CA TYR A 20 -7.24 13.94 5.99
C TYR A 20 -8.32 14.94 5.61
N TRP A 21 -8.84 14.83 4.39
CA TRP A 21 -9.91 15.70 3.91
C TRP A 21 -11.20 15.49 4.71
N LEU A 22 -11.60 14.23 4.89
CA LEU A 22 -12.75 13.88 5.73
C LEU A 22 -12.59 14.40 7.17
N GLY A 23 -11.38 14.25 7.74
CA GLY A 23 -11.11 14.75 9.07
C GLY A 23 -11.29 16.27 9.16
N ARG A 24 -10.78 17.02 8.18
CA ARG A 24 -10.97 18.47 8.10
C ARG A 24 -12.45 18.85 8.02
N GLU A 25 -13.22 18.23 7.12
CA GLU A 25 -14.65 18.50 6.96
C GLU A 25 -15.42 18.24 8.25
N ILE A 26 -15.09 17.18 8.98
CA ILE A 26 -15.69 16.87 10.29
C ILE A 26 -15.37 17.95 11.32
N TYR A 27 -14.12 18.41 11.41
CA TYR A 27 -13.72 19.47 12.34
C TYR A 27 -14.35 20.83 12.00
N GLU A 28 -14.53 21.13 10.71
CA GLU A 28 -15.22 22.35 10.24
C GLU A 28 -16.72 22.29 10.52
N TYR A 29 -17.35 21.12 10.38
CA TYR A 29 -18.75 20.91 10.72
C TYR A 29 -19.02 21.02 12.22
N ASN A 30 -18.26 20.28 13.04
CA ASN A 30 -18.42 20.30 14.49
C ASN A 30 -17.13 19.89 15.21
N GLN A 31 -16.56 20.81 15.99
CA GLN A 31 -15.31 20.58 16.73
C GLN A 31 -15.43 19.46 17.78
N GLN A 32 -16.59 19.31 18.43
CA GLN A 32 -16.82 18.27 19.42
C GLN A 32 -16.84 16.87 18.78
N MET A 33 -17.42 16.75 17.57
CA MET A 33 -17.34 15.50 16.79
C MET A 33 -15.88 15.19 16.43
N GLY A 34 -15.11 16.18 15.97
CA GLY A 34 -13.68 16.02 15.67
C GLY A 34 -12.86 15.60 16.89
N ILE A 35 -13.07 16.23 18.05
CA ILE A 35 -12.44 15.86 19.32
C ILE A 35 -12.82 14.43 19.72
N THR A 36 -14.09 14.04 19.54
CA THR A 36 -14.52 12.67 19.86
C THR A 36 -13.91 11.64 18.91
N MET A 37 -13.73 12.00 17.64
CA MET A 37 -13.07 11.15 16.65
C MET A 37 -11.61 10.89 17.03
N MET A 38 -10.87 11.91 17.49
CA MET A 38 -9.45 11.80 17.85
C MET A 38 -9.19 11.56 19.35
N GLY A 39 -10.25 11.47 20.15
CA GLY A 39 -10.20 11.34 21.60
C GLY A 39 -10.88 10.07 22.10
N GLY A 40 -10.73 9.80 23.40
CA GLY A 40 -11.40 8.68 24.08
C GLY A 40 -11.08 7.31 23.45
N PHE A 41 -12.09 6.44 23.37
CA PHE A 41 -11.92 5.07 22.86
C PHE A 41 -11.65 5.01 21.35
N MET A 42 -12.06 6.03 20.57
CA MET A 42 -11.83 6.08 19.13
C MET A 42 -10.38 6.42 18.77
N SER A 43 -9.65 7.12 19.64
CA SER A 43 -8.21 7.37 19.46
C SER A 43 -7.41 6.09 19.19
N TRP A 44 -7.72 5.01 19.92
CA TRP A 44 -7.06 3.71 19.76
C TRP A 44 -7.42 2.99 18.45
N LEU A 45 -8.62 3.21 17.92
CA LEU A 45 -8.97 2.75 16.59
C LEU A 45 -8.01 3.34 15.55
N TRP A 46 -7.76 4.65 15.61
CA TRP A 46 -6.87 5.34 14.69
C TRP A 46 -5.40 4.90 14.84
N ILE A 47 -4.97 4.54 16.04
CA ILE A 47 -3.64 3.96 16.26
C ILE A 47 -3.54 2.59 15.58
N VAL A 48 -4.52 1.70 15.77
CA VAL A 48 -4.57 0.39 15.09
C VAL A 48 -4.59 0.58 13.57
N GLN A 49 -5.37 1.54 13.08
CA GLN A 49 -5.41 1.90 11.67
C GLN A 49 -4.05 2.38 11.14
N ALA A 50 -3.36 3.27 11.85
CA ALA A 50 -2.03 3.73 11.47
C ALA A 50 -1.01 2.58 11.42
N VAL A 51 -1.09 1.63 12.36
CA VAL A 51 -0.27 0.41 12.34
C VAL A 51 -0.55 -0.42 11.09
N LEU A 52 -1.81 -0.70 10.77
CA LEU A 52 -2.20 -1.46 9.58
C LEU A 52 -1.75 -0.77 8.29
N ILE A 53 -1.92 0.56 8.18
CA ILE A 53 -1.46 1.29 6.99
C ILE A 53 0.06 1.24 6.87
N GLY A 54 0.80 1.37 7.96
CA GLY A 54 2.26 1.22 7.93
C GLY A 54 2.71 -0.16 7.44
N VAL A 55 2.02 -1.23 7.87
CA VAL A 55 2.24 -2.59 7.34
C VAL A 55 1.96 -2.65 5.83
N LEU A 56 0.88 -2.01 5.35
CA LEU A 56 0.58 -1.95 3.92
C LEU A 56 1.70 -1.25 3.13
N PHE A 57 2.20 -0.11 3.61
CA PHE A 57 3.31 0.59 2.98
C PHE A 57 4.57 -0.28 2.93
N LEU A 58 4.92 -0.93 4.04
CA LEU A 58 6.09 -1.81 4.09
C LEU A 58 5.94 -3.03 3.17
N ALA A 59 4.79 -3.71 3.19
CA ALA A 59 4.54 -4.88 2.36
C ALA A 59 4.50 -4.52 0.87
N ALA A 60 3.92 -3.38 0.50
CA ALA A 60 3.89 -2.90 -0.88
C ALA A 60 5.31 -2.59 -1.41
N ASN A 61 6.10 -1.86 -0.63
CA ASN A 61 7.49 -1.57 -0.98
C ASN A 61 8.34 -2.84 -1.04
N TYR A 62 8.18 -3.75 -0.08
CA TYR A 62 8.86 -5.03 -0.06
C TYR A 62 8.52 -5.89 -1.29
N TYR A 63 7.26 -5.90 -1.72
CA TYR A 63 6.83 -6.57 -2.95
C TYR A 63 7.49 -5.96 -4.19
N LEU A 64 7.55 -4.62 -4.28
CA LEU A 64 8.25 -3.93 -5.38
C LEU A 64 9.73 -4.29 -5.42
N TRP A 65 10.41 -4.27 -4.28
CA TRP A 65 11.85 -4.54 -4.19
C TRP A 65 12.19 -6.00 -4.46
N THR A 66 11.43 -6.95 -3.92
CA THR A 66 11.60 -8.37 -4.25
C THR A 66 11.29 -8.64 -5.73
N GLY A 67 10.33 -7.92 -6.29
CA GLY A 67 10.02 -7.92 -7.71
C GLY A 67 11.08 -7.30 -8.61
N MET A 68 12.09 -6.60 -8.08
CA MET A 68 13.24 -6.12 -8.87
C MET A 68 14.20 -7.26 -9.23
N ALA A 69 14.23 -8.35 -8.46
CA ALA A 69 15.13 -9.49 -8.72
C ALA A 69 14.88 -10.18 -10.07
N ARG A 70 13.68 -10.04 -10.63
CA ARG A 70 13.31 -10.58 -11.97
C ARG A 70 13.60 -9.62 -13.13
N ILE A 71 14.08 -8.41 -12.85
CA ILE A 71 14.29 -7.35 -13.84
C ILE A 71 15.79 -7.19 -14.12
N PRO A 72 16.24 -7.47 -15.36
CA PRO A 72 17.63 -7.21 -15.76
C PRO A 72 18.01 -5.73 -15.60
N GLY A 73 19.16 -5.45 -14.97
CA GLY A 73 19.63 -4.09 -14.74
C GLY A 73 19.03 -3.39 -13.50
N ALA A 74 18.19 -4.07 -12.72
CA ALA A 74 17.68 -3.54 -11.45
C ALA A 74 18.72 -3.55 -10.32
N GLU A 75 19.79 -4.33 -10.46
CA GLU A 75 20.89 -4.46 -9.48
C GLU A 75 21.46 -3.11 -9.05
N ARG A 76 21.51 -2.16 -9.98
CA ARG A 76 21.94 -0.77 -9.76
C ARG A 76 21.17 -0.07 -8.65
N PHE A 77 19.91 -0.45 -8.45
CA PHE A 77 19.00 0.21 -7.52
C PHE A 77 18.83 -0.53 -6.19
N ILE A 78 19.24 -1.80 -6.11
CA ILE A 78 19.12 -2.62 -4.90
C ILE A 78 19.77 -1.95 -3.67
N PRO A 79 20.97 -1.33 -3.74
CA PRO A 79 21.60 -0.72 -2.57
C PRO A 79 20.80 0.43 -1.94
N TYR A 80 19.91 1.09 -2.68
CA TYR A 80 19.10 2.19 -2.14
C TYR A 80 17.91 1.71 -1.31
N THR A 81 17.47 0.47 -1.50
CA THR A 81 16.29 -0.11 -0.80
C THR A 81 16.43 -0.04 0.72
N LYS A 82 17.64 -0.24 1.26
CA LYS A 82 17.90 -0.17 2.71
C LYS A 82 17.64 1.21 3.31
N TRP A 83 17.96 2.28 2.58
CA TRP A 83 17.75 3.66 3.03
C TRP A 83 16.27 4.02 3.01
N MET A 84 15.57 3.56 1.98
CA MET A 84 14.13 3.73 1.86
C MET A 84 13.39 2.96 2.95
N LEU A 85 13.83 1.73 3.24
CA LEU A 85 13.31 0.94 4.35
C LEU A 85 13.53 1.63 5.69
N LEU A 86 14.74 2.14 5.94
CA LEU A 86 15.05 2.87 7.17
C LEU A 86 14.10 4.07 7.36
N LEU A 87 13.92 4.88 6.32
CA LEU A 87 13.02 6.03 6.35
C LEU A 87 11.56 5.60 6.59
N LEU A 88 11.08 4.56 5.90
CA LEU A 88 9.73 4.02 6.09
C LEU A 88 9.51 3.52 7.52
N ILE A 89 10.49 2.82 8.11
CA ILE A 89 10.41 2.34 9.50
C ILE A 89 10.36 3.50 10.48
N ILE A 90 11.24 4.50 10.33
CA ILE A 90 11.27 5.68 11.21
C ILE A 90 9.93 6.42 11.13
N CYS A 91 9.42 6.67 9.92
CA CYS A 91 8.13 7.33 9.73
C CYS A 91 6.98 6.50 10.30
N TRP A 92 7.01 5.19 10.13
CA TRP A 92 5.99 4.31 10.69
C TRP A 92 5.97 4.35 12.22
N ILE A 93 7.14 4.32 12.87
CA ILE A 93 7.27 4.44 14.33
C ILE A 93 6.69 5.79 14.81
N VAL A 94 7.04 6.89 14.14
CA VAL A 94 6.50 8.22 14.47
C VAL A 94 4.98 8.24 14.31
N TRP A 95 4.45 7.71 13.20
CA TRP A 95 3.03 7.74 12.93
C TRP A 95 2.21 6.85 13.89
N ALA A 96 2.73 5.68 14.23
CA ALA A 96 2.11 4.74 15.15
C ALA A 96 2.16 5.20 16.63
N THR A 97 2.88 6.29 16.94
CA THR A 97 3.03 6.77 18.31
C THR A 97 1.69 7.30 18.86
N PRO A 98 1.18 6.76 19.99
CA PRO A 98 -0.06 7.21 20.60
C PRO A 98 0.11 8.57 21.29
N HIS A 99 -0.90 9.43 21.19
CA HIS A 99 -0.93 10.71 21.89
C HIS A 99 -1.51 10.59 23.32
N THR A 100 -2.34 9.56 23.53
CA THR A 100 -3.01 9.25 24.80
C THR A 100 -2.71 7.81 25.18
N MET A 101 -2.09 7.58 26.34
CA MET A 101 -1.82 6.23 26.84
C MET A 101 -2.97 5.76 27.75
N ILE A 102 -3.32 4.48 27.67
CA ILE A 102 -4.17 3.84 28.68
C ILE A 102 -3.25 3.56 29.85
N ALA A 103 -3.30 4.43 30.85
CA ALA A 103 -2.46 4.36 32.03
C ALA A 103 -3.34 4.32 33.28
N THR A 104 -2.88 3.58 34.28
CA THR A 104 -3.48 3.57 35.61
C THR A 104 -3.24 4.91 36.30
N ARG A 105 -4.05 5.24 37.32
CA ARG A 105 -3.90 6.52 38.05
C ARG A 105 -2.49 6.69 38.65
N GLN A 106 -1.85 5.60 39.05
CA GLN A 106 -0.47 5.61 39.57
C GLN A 106 0.54 5.95 38.49
N GLU A 107 0.37 5.43 37.28
CA GLU A 107 1.22 5.73 36.12
C GLU A 107 1.01 7.17 35.62
N LEU A 108 -0.22 7.71 35.64
CA LEU A 108 -0.44 9.13 35.34
C LEU A 108 0.26 10.05 36.35
N ALA A 109 0.24 9.68 37.64
CA ALA A 109 0.92 10.43 38.68
C ALA A 109 2.46 10.39 38.51
N SER A 110 3.02 9.23 38.13
CA SER A 110 4.47 9.10 37.89
C SER A 110 4.93 9.78 36.60
N MET A 111 4.06 9.89 35.59
CA MET A 111 4.33 10.63 34.35
C MET A 111 4.19 12.16 34.48
N GLY A 112 3.75 12.66 35.65
CA GLY A 112 3.59 14.09 35.89
C GLY A 112 2.41 14.73 35.14
N GLY A 113 1.44 13.93 34.66
CA GLY A 113 0.28 14.43 33.92
C GLY A 113 -0.44 13.37 33.09
N SER A 114 -1.38 13.82 32.25
CA SER A 114 -2.17 12.97 31.33
C SER A 114 -1.44 12.53 30.06
N HIS A 115 -0.26 13.10 29.78
CA HIS A 115 0.53 12.81 28.58
C HIS A 115 1.99 12.51 28.94
N HIS A 116 2.57 11.55 28.22
CA HIS A 116 3.99 11.23 28.37
C HIS A 116 4.87 12.34 27.77
N PRO A 117 5.90 12.85 28.49
CA PRO A 117 6.70 14.00 28.06
C PRO A 117 7.29 13.89 26.64
N PHE A 118 7.83 12.72 26.29
CA PHE A 118 8.40 12.45 24.96
C PHE A 118 7.35 12.09 23.88
N LEU A 119 6.48 11.11 24.17
CA LEU A 119 5.51 10.60 23.18
C LEU A 119 4.42 11.63 22.83
N ASN A 120 4.15 12.59 23.71
CA ASN A 120 3.21 13.67 23.44
C ASN A 120 3.57 14.42 22.15
N VAL A 121 4.87 14.74 21.98
CA VAL A 121 5.39 15.47 20.82
C VAL A 121 5.25 14.64 19.54
N LEU A 122 5.49 13.34 19.58
CA LEU A 122 5.35 12.48 18.41
C LEU A 122 3.89 12.13 18.10
N GLY A 123 3.02 12.18 19.10
CA GLY A 123 1.60 11.85 18.97
C GLY A 123 0.74 12.91 18.29
N VAL A 124 1.25 14.14 18.10
CA VAL A 124 0.46 15.22 17.48
C VAL A 124 0.27 15.03 15.97
N MET A 125 -0.81 15.62 15.44
CA MET A 125 -1.13 15.58 14.01
C MET A 125 0.01 16.08 13.11
N SER A 126 0.83 17.02 13.58
CA SER A 126 1.97 17.54 12.82
C SER A 126 3.00 16.45 12.50
N ALA A 127 3.41 15.67 13.52
CA ALA A 127 4.38 14.59 13.36
C ALA A 127 3.82 13.49 12.45
N LYS A 128 2.57 13.09 12.70
CA LYS A 128 1.87 12.04 11.95
C LYS A 128 1.75 12.40 10.48
N ASN A 129 1.27 13.59 10.15
CA ASN A 129 1.11 14.01 8.76
C ASN A 129 2.45 14.10 8.01
N THR A 130 3.48 14.61 8.68
CA THR A 130 4.84 14.67 8.13
C THR A 130 5.35 13.27 7.81
N ALA A 131 5.22 12.33 8.75
CA ALA A 131 5.63 10.93 8.56
C ALA A 131 4.90 10.27 7.38
N VAL A 132 3.59 10.44 7.27
CA VAL A 132 2.79 9.88 6.16
C VAL A 132 3.23 10.40 4.82
N ASN A 133 3.40 11.72 4.69
CA ASN A 133 3.80 12.34 3.43
C ASN A 133 5.20 11.89 2.99
N LEU A 134 6.13 11.71 3.93
CA LEU A 134 7.45 11.14 3.65
C LEU A 134 7.37 9.67 3.24
N MET A 135 6.48 8.87 3.85
CA MET A 135 6.25 7.48 3.45
C MET A 135 5.67 7.39 2.04
N ILE A 136 4.75 8.28 1.69
CA ILE A 136 4.18 8.39 0.34
C ILE A 136 5.27 8.72 -0.69
N LEU A 137 6.06 9.77 -0.45
CA LEU A 137 7.17 10.16 -1.34
C LEU A 137 8.16 9.00 -1.53
N THR A 138 8.51 8.31 -0.44
CA THR A 138 9.44 7.17 -0.49
C THR A 138 8.85 5.99 -1.27
N THR A 139 7.56 5.72 -1.12
CA THR A 139 6.88 4.65 -1.85
C THR A 139 6.75 4.97 -3.34
N PHE A 140 6.48 6.23 -3.66
CA PHE A 140 6.48 6.70 -5.04
C PHE A 140 7.88 6.60 -5.66
N LEU A 141 8.93 6.96 -4.92
CA LEU A 141 10.31 6.75 -5.36
C LEU A 141 10.62 5.27 -5.62
N SER A 142 10.13 4.35 -4.77
CA SER A 142 10.29 2.90 -4.98
C SER A 142 9.66 2.47 -6.29
N PHE A 143 8.47 2.98 -6.57
CA PHE A 143 7.77 2.69 -7.80
C PHE A 143 8.47 3.26 -9.05
N LEU A 144 9.01 4.48 -8.99
CA LEU A 144 9.79 5.06 -10.09
C LEU A 144 11.05 4.27 -10.39
N ILE A 145 11.77 3.86 -9.34
CA ILE A 145 12.95 3.01 -9.45
C ILE A 145 12.56 1.68 -10.10
N TYR A 146 11.48 1.05 -9.64
CA TYR A 146 10.93 -0.18 -10.20
C TYR A 146 10.61 -0.03 -11.70
N ARG A 147 10.01 1.09 -12.10
CA ARG A 147 9.69 1.42 -13.50
C ARG A 147 10.94 1.59 -14.36
N ARG A 148 11.96 2.26 -13.84
CA ARG A 148 13.23 2.52 -14.55
C ARG A 148 14.20 1.34 -14.57
N ALA A 149 13.96 0.34 -13.72
CA ALA A 149 14.89 -0.77 -13.54
C ALA A 149 15.29 -1.45 -14.86
N ASN A 150 14.32 -1.70 -15.75
CA ASN A 150 14.54 -2.39 -17.03
C ASN A 150 14.91 -1.47 -18.21
N VAL A 151 15.07 -0.18 -17.98
CA VAL A 151 15.04 0.82 -19.06
C VAL A 151 16.34 1.61 -19.09
N ARG A 152 16.86 1.86 -20.30
CA ARG A 152 17.95 2.81 -20.57
C ARG A 152 17.38 4.02 -21.32
N PRO A 153 17.31 5.21 -20.67
CA PRO A 153 16.91 6.42 -21.37
C PRO A 153 17.90 6.76 -22.50
N ILE A 154 17.38 7.05 -23.69
CA ILE A 154 18.17 7.46 -24.87
C ILE A 154 18.17 8.98 -25.10
N VAL A 155 17.26 9.68 -24.42
CA VAL A 155 17.01 11.10 -24.61
C VAL A 155 18.21 11.93 -24.07
N PRO A 156 18.73 12.93 -24.81
CA PRO A 156 19.96 13.64 -24.44
C PRO A 156 19.85 14.39 -23.10
N TRP A 157 18.65 14.86 -22.76
CA TRP A 157 18.39 15.56 -21.50
C TRP A 157 18.03 14.63 -20.34
N ALA A 158 18.13 13.31 -20.48
CA ALA A 158 17.75 12.35 -19.42
C ALA A 158 18.48 12.58 -18.09
N ARG A 159 19.75 13.02 -18.14
CA ARG A 159 20.52 13.37 -16.93
C ARG A 159 19.94 14.60 -16.24
N THR A 160 19.68 15.66 -17.00
CA THR A 160 19.06 16.90 -16.49
C THR A 160 17.66 16.63 -15.96
N GLY A 161 16.84 15.86 -16.68
CA GLY A 161 15.50 15.50 -16.24
C GLY A 161 15.49 14.69 -14.95
N THR A 162 16.43 13.75 -14.79
CA THR A 162 16.59 12.99 -13.54
C THR A 162 17.06 13.90 -12.39
N LEU A 163 17.95 14.86 -12.66
CA LEU A 163 18.36 15.85 -11.66
C LEU A 163 17.19 16.72 -11.20
N VAL A 164 16.36 17.19 -12.14
CA VAL A 164 15.15 17.96 -11.84
C VAL A 164 14.18 17.14 -11.00
N GLN A 165 13.93 15.87 -11.32
CA GLN A 165 13.08 15.01 -10.50
C GLN A 165 13.63 14.83 -9.09
N SER A 166 14.93 14.62 -8.93
CA SER A 166 15.57 14.56 -7.62
C SER A 166 15.39 15.86 -6.85
N ALA A 167 15.55 17.01 -7.50
CA ALA A 167 15.29 18.31 -6.89
C ALA A 167 13.82 18.46 -6.44
N MET A 168 12.86 17.99 -7.25
CA MET A 168 11.43 18.01 -6.88
C MET A 168 11.15 17.17 -5.63
N PHE A 169 11.75 15.98 -5.51
CA PHE A 169 11.64 15.17 -4.29
C PHE A 169 12.20 15.89 -3.07
N VAL A 170 13.38 16.49 -3.20
CA VAL A 170 14.02 17.23 -2.10
C VAL A 170 13.18 18.45 -1.69
N VAL A 171 12.72 19.26 -2.65
CA VAL A 171 11.86 20.42 -2.38
C VAL A 171 10.56 19.99 -1.72
N SER A 172 9.91 18.93 -2.22
CA SER A 172 8.67 18.40 -1.61
C SER A 172 8.91 17.92 -0.18
N ALA A 173 9.99 17.18 0.07
CA ALA A 173 10.35 16.74 1.41
C ALA A 173 10.65 17.93 2.36
N LEU A 174 11.35 18.96 1.88
CA LEU A 174 11.62 20.18 2.66
C LEU A 174 10.34 20.94 3.01
N VAL A 175 9.39 21.07 2.07
CA VAL A 175 8.08 21.70 2.32
C VAL A 175 7.29 20.91 3.36
N VAL A 176 7.25 19.58 3.24
CA VAL A 176 6.59 18.69 4.20
C VAL A 176 7.21 18.84 5.59
N LEU A 177 8.55 18.83 5.69
CA LEU A 177 9.26 19.04 6.95
C LEU A 177 9.03 20.43 7.53
N PHE A 178 9.05 21.48 6.71
CA PHE A 178 8.84 22.86 7.14
C PHE A 178 7.48 23.03 7.81
N TYR A 179 6.39 22.63 7.14
CA TYR A 179 5.06 22.70 7.73
C TYR A 179 4.89 21.74 8.91
N GLY A 180 5.60 20.62 8.92
CA GLY A 180 5.62 19.66 10.01
C GLY A 180 6.24 20.22 11.28
N VAL A 181 7.37 20.91 11.16
CA VAL A 181 8.06 21.57 12.28
C VAL A 181 7.30 22.83 12.71
N TYR A 182 6.89 23.65 11.75
CA TYR A 182 6.16 24.88 12.05
C TYR A 182 4.81 24.60 12.75
N GLY A 183 4.16 23.49 12.41
CA GLY A 183 2.91 23.07 13.05
C GLY A 183 3.00 22.82 14.57
N TYR A 184 4.20 22.70 15.16
CA TYR A 184 4.35 22.64 16.62
C TYR A 184 4.19 24.00 17.31
N PHE A 185 4.39 25.09 16.57
CA PHE A 185 4.39 26.46 17.11
C PHE A 185 3.07 27.20 16.87
N VAL A 186 2.06 26.54 16.30
CA VAL A 186 0.78 27.16 15.93
C VAL A 186 -0.39 26.39 16.54
N GLU A 187 -1.51 27.09 16.73
CA GLU A 187 -2.78 26.53 17.19
C GLU A 187 -3.28 25.36 16.33
N ALA A 188 -4.09 24.49 16.93
CA ALA A 188 -4.55 23.24 16.32
C ALA A 188 -5.30 23.44 15.00
N ILE A 189 -6.11 24.49 14.86
CA ILE A 189 -6.90 24.73 13.64
C ILE A 189 -6.01 25.13 12.46
N VAL A 190 -5.01 25.99 12.69
CA VAL A 190 -4.05 26.40 11.65
C VAL A 190 -3.15 25.22 11.28
N ARG A 191 -2.74 24.42 12.27
CA ARG A 191 -1.98 23.18 12.07
C ARG A 191 -2.72 22.18 11.18
N ILE A 192 -4.04 22.04 11.32
CA ILE A 192 -4.85 21.20 10.42
C ILE A 192 -4.81 21.78 9.00
N GLY A 193 -4.90 23.10 8.83
CA GLY A 193 -4.76 23.77 7.54
C GLY A 193 -3.42 23.48 6.83
N PHE A 194 -2.32 23.37 7.58
CA PHE A 194 -1.00 23.02 7.02
C PHE A 194 -0.97 21.65 6.33
N SER A 195 -1.85 20.73 6.72
CA SER A 195 -1.91 19.42 6.07
C SER A 195 -2.21 19.51 4.59
N VAL A 196 -3.04 20.46 4.17
CA VAL A 196 -3.41 20.69 2.77
C VAL A 196 -2.17 21.07 1.95
N TYR A 197 -1.31 21.95 2.48
CA TYR A 197 -0.10 22.36 1.78
C TYR A 197 0.93 21.22 1.69
N GLN A 198 1.08 20.40 2.74
CA GLN A 198 1.94 19.22 2.67
C GLN A 198 1.46 18.24 1.60
N VAL A 199 0.16 17.93 1.60
CA VAL A 199 -0.46 17.01 0.63
C VAL A 199 -0.34 17.56 -0.79
N ALA A 200 -0.65 18.84 -0.99
CA ALA A 200 -0.52 19.50 -2.30
C ALA A 200 0.92 19.45 -2.82
N ALA A 201 1.92 19.69 -1.96
CA ALA A 201 3.32 19.59 -2.34
C ALA A 201 3.73 18.17 -2.76
N VAL A 202 3.22 17.14 -2.07
CA VAL A 202 3.47 15.74 -2.42
C VAL A 202 2.78 15.36 -3.73
N LEU A 203 1.51 15.74 -3.92
CA LEU A 203 0.76 15.46 -5.14
C LEU A 203 1.36 16.17 -6.36
N LEU A 204 1.75 17.45 -6.21
CA LEU A 204 2.44 18.19 -7.26
C LEU A 204 3.77 17.53 -7.64
N CYS A 205 4.51 17.05 -6.65
CA CYS A 205 5.73 16.28 -6.87
C CYS A 205 5.44 14.99 -7.65
N ILE A 206 4.45 14.19 -7.21
CA ILE A 206 4.07 12.94 -7.87
C ILE A 206 3.68 13.17 -9.33
N VAL A 207 2.79 14.13 -9.58
CA VAL A 207 2.31 14.45 -10.93
C VAL A 207 3.45 14.95 -11.79
N GLY A 208 4.19 15.97 -11.35
CA GLY A 208 5.24 16.57 -12.16
C GLY A 208 6.41 15.61 -12.42
N VAL A 209 6.81 14.82 -11.42
CA VAL A 209 7.84 13.78 -11.61
C VAL A 209 7.34 12.70 -12.57
N THR A 210 6.07 12.28 -12.47
CA THR A 210 5.48 11.28 -13.40
C THR A 210 5.46 11.80 -14.83
N VAL A 211 5.08 13.06 -15.04
CA VAL A 211 5.08 13.71 -16.35
C VAL A 211 6.50 13.73 -16.94
N ILE A 212 7.49 14.22 -16.19
CA ILE A 212 8.89 14.23 -16.63
C ILE A 212 9.36 12.81 -16.95
N ASP A 213 8.98 11.82 -16.12
CA ASP A 213 9.39 10.44 -16.31
C ASP A 213 8.82 9.83 -17.59
N ILE A 214 7.56 10.15 -17.93
CA ILE A 214 6.94 9.73 -19.20
C ILE A 214 7.73 10.29 -20.39
N PHE A 215 8.17 11.55 -20.32
CA PHE A 215 8.96 12.17 -21.39
C PHE A 215 10.38 11.59 -21.49
N ILE A 216 11.05 11.31 -20.36
CA ILE A 216 12.37 10.66 -20.34
C ILE A 216 12.30 9.23 -20.88
N GLY A 217 11.19 8.52 -20.62
CA GLY A 217 10.98 7.15 -21.07
C GLY A 217 10.69 7.00 -22.56
N ARG A 218 10.53 8.09 -23.32
CA ARG A 218 10.22 8.02 -24.76
C ARG A 218 11.38 7.42 -25.55
N GLY A 219 11.10 6.34 -26.26
CA GLY A 219 12.08 5.61 -27.08
C GLY A 219 13.14 4.86 -26.28
N ALA A 220 12.95 4.71 -24.96
CA ALA A 220 13.97 4.13 -24.11
C ALA A 220 14.19 2.63 -24.40
N GLU A 221 15.45 2.21 -24.43
CA GLU A 221 15.83 0.84 -24.76
C GLU A 221 15.61 -0.09 -23.56
N SER A 222 15.11 -1.29 -23.83
CA SER A 222 15.00 -2.34 -22.82
C SER A 222 16.37 -2.96 -22.56
N ARG A 223 16.77 -3.06 -21.30
CA ARG A 223 18.03 -3.71 -20.87
C ARG A 223 17.97 -5.23 -20.87
N GLY A 224 16.79 -5.81 -21.11
CA GLY A 224 16.60 -7.26 -21.20
C GLY A 224 15.16 -7.69 -21.01
N ALA A 225 14.87 -8.95 -21.31
CA ALA A 225 13.56 -9.54 -21.06
C ALA A 225 13.31 -9.72 -19.56
N ILE A 226 12.16 -9.27 -19.08
CA ILE A 226 11.72 -9.49 -17.69
C ILE A 226 11.41 -10.99 -17.52
N ARG A 227 11.98 -11.60 -16.48
CA ARG A 227 11.76 -13.02 -16.17
C ARG A 227 10.43 -13.19 -15.43
N TRP A 228 9.33 -13.20 -16.17
CA TRP A 228 7.99 -13.42 -15.61
C TRP A 228 7.88 -14.82 -14.97
N GLY A 229 7.08 -14.95 -13.91
CA GLY A 229 6.95 -16.20 -13.14
C GLY A 229 8.09 -16.50 -12.18
N GLN A 230 9.31 -15.98 -12.40
CA GLN A 230 10.45 -16.17 -11.51
C GLN A 230 10.44 -15.20 -10.33
N MET A 231 9.47 -15.37 -9.43
CA MET A 231 9.36 -14.61 -8.20
C MET A 231 9.72 -15.46 -6.98
N PRO A 232 10.57 -14.97 -6.05
CA PRO A 232 10.83 -15.67 -4.80
C PRO A 232 9.53 -15.92 -4.02
N ALA A 233 9.41 -17.07 -3.35
CA ALA A 233 8.22 -17.43 -2.55
C ALA A 233 7.83 -16.34 -1.54
N ARG A 234 8.84 -15.65 -0.96
CA ARG A 234 8.63 -14.51 -0.05
C ARG A 234 7.80 -13.35 -0.62
N SER A 235 7.77 -13.17 -1.93
CA SER A 235 6.93 -12.15 -2.57
C SER A 235 5.44 -12.49 -2.48
N GLN A 236 5.08 -13.77 -2.43
CA GLN A 236 3.70 -14.22 -2.29
C GLN A 236 3.17 -13.91 -0.89
N TYR A 237 3.98 -14.12 0.15
CA TYR A 237 3.61 -13.71 1.52
C TYR A 237 3.33 -12.21 1.60
N ALA A 238 4.07 -11.36 0.87
CA ALA A 238 3.80 -9.92 0.83
C ALA A 238 2.43 -9.60 0.21
N LEU A 239 2.03 -10.30 -0.85
CA LEU A 239 0.70 -10.15 -1.45
C LEU A 239 -0.42 -10.61 -0.51
N PHE A 240 -0.23 -11.73 0.19
CA PHE A 240 -1.18 -12.18 1.21
C PHE A 240 -1.30 -11.17 2.34
N VAL A 241 -0.19 -10.65 2.86
CA VAL A 241 -0.18 -9.61 3.89
C VAL A 241 -0.92 -8.37 3.40
N LEU A 242 -0.69 -7.92 2.16
CA LEU A 242 -1.43 -6.80 1.57
C LEU A 242 -2.94 -7.06 1.54
N ALA A 243 -3.37 -8.19 0.98
CA ALA A 243 -4.78 -8.52 0.84
C ALA A 243 -5.50 -8.63 2.19
N VAL A 244 -4.89 -9.36 3.14
CA VAL A 244 -5.37 -9.54 4.51
C VAL A 244 -5.49 -8.17 5.19
N THR A 245 -4.38 -7.43 5.27
CA THR A 245 -4.32 -6.14 5.98
C THR A 245 -5.30 -5.11 5.40
N PHE A 246 -5.44 -5.07 4.07
CA PHE A 246 -6.40 -4.18 3.40
C PHE A 246 -7.84 -4.53 3.77
N THR A 247 -8.17 -5.81 3.85
CA THR A 247 -9.51 -6.28 4.25
C THR A 247 -9.84 -5.90 5.69
N TRP A 248 -8.90 -6.05 6.62
CA TRP A 248 -9.07 -5.57 8.00
C TRP A 248 -9.22 -4.05 8.06
N LEU A 249 -8.40 -3.31 7.30
CA LEU A 249 -8.48 -1.86 7.25
C LEU A 249 -9.85 -1.37 6.76
N MET A 250 -10.42 -2.02 5.73
CA MET A 250 -11.77 -1.69 5.25
C MET A 250 -12.84 -1.91 6.33
N GLY A 251 -12.77 -3.03 7.06
CA GLY A 251 -13.69 -3.31 8.16
C GLY A 251 -13.57 -2.28 9.29
N LEU A 252 -12.33 -1.94 9.66
CA LEU A 252 -12.04 -0.95 10.71
C LEU A 252 -12.53 0.45 10.34
N MET A 253 -12.30 0.89 9.10
CA MET A 253 -12.76 2.18 8.61
C MET A 253 -14.28 2.25 8.43
N GLY A 254 -14.92 1.12 8.11
CA GLY A 254 -16.38 1.00 8.12
C GLY A 254 -16.95 1.24 9.52
N PHE A 255 -16.34 0.63 10.54
CA PHE A 255 -16.72 0.87 11.93
C PHE A 255 -16.46 2.32 12.37
N ALA A 256 -15.31 2.91 12.02
CA ALA A 256 -15.01 4.31 12.33
C ALA A 256 -16.10 5.26 11.79
N ARG A 257 -16.48 5.10 10.51
CA ARG A 257 -17.52 5.93 9.87
C ARG A 257 -18.86 5.81 10.58
N SER A 258 -19.25 4.61 10.98
CA SER A 258 -20.52 4.41 11.70
C SER A 258 -20.44 4.94 13.13
N GLY A 259 -19.34 4.67 13.83
CA GLY A 259 -19.14 4.99 15.24
C GLY A 259 -18.98 6.48 15.53
N ILE A 260 -18.51 7.29 14.56
CA ILE A 260 -18.47 8.75 14.70
C ILE A 260 -19.87 9.34 14.91
N ARG A 261 -20.92 8.71 14.37
CA ARG A 261 -22.30 9.19 14.52
C ARG A 261 -22.90 8.90 15.90
N GLN A 262 -22.24 8.06 16.72
CA GLN A 262 -22.70 7.64 18.04
C GLN A 262 -24.16 7.14 18.04
N HIS A 263 -25.06 7.90 18.69
CA HIS A 263 -26.49 7.64 18.83
C HIS A 263 -27.33 8.52 17.88
N TRP A 264 -26.76 8.89 16.74
CA TRP A 264 -27.41 9.71 15.72
C TRP A 264 -27.43 8.97 14.38
N HIS A 265 -28.53 9.10 13.64
CA HIS A 265 -28.56 8.74 12.21
C HIS A 265 -27.88 9.83 11.38
N VAL A 266 -28.18 11.09 11.70
CA VAL A 266 -27.52 12.30 11.19
C VAL A 266 -27.14 13.14 12.41
N TRP A 267 -25.85 13.40 12.58
CA TRP A 267 -25.33 14.07 13.78
C TRP A 267 -26.02 15.41 14.02
N GLU A 268 -26.53 15.62 15.24
CA GLU A 268 -27.28 16.81 15.69
C GLU A 268 -28.60 17.10 14.98
N VAL A 269 -28.98 16.31 13.96
CA VAL A 269 -30.24 16.49 13.21
C VAL A 269 -31.26 15.42 13.56
N MET A 270 -30.85 14.15 13.57
CA MET A 270 -31.75 13.01 13.78
C MET A 270 -31.13 12.03 14.78
N ARG A 271 -31.63 12.07 16.01
CA ARG A 271 -31.20 11.19 17.10
C ARG A 271 -31.85 9.81 16.96
N ASP A 272 -31.03 8.77 17.09
CA ASP A 272 -31.52 7.40 17.20
C ASP A 272 -32.03 7.19 18.63
N THR A 273 -33.32 6.87 18.76
CA THR A 273 -34.02 6.61 20.03
C THR A 273 -34.35 5.13 20.21
N SER A 274 -33.90 4.27 19.29
CA SER A 274 -34.09 2.84 19.40
C SER A 274 -33.35 2.26 20.60
N ARG A 275 -33.84 1.13 21.11
CA ARG A 275 -33.26 0.44 22.27
C ARG A 275 -31.82 -0.01 22.01
N ASP A 276 -31.49 -0.25 20.76
CA ASP A 276 -30.19 -0.77 20.31
C ASP A 276 -29.26 0.33 19.79
N ALA A 277 -29.61 1.61 20.00
CA ALA A 277 -28.78 2.77 19.65
C ALA A 277 -27.53 2.83 20.54
N ALA A 278 -26.49 2.07 20.17
CA ALA A 278 -25.25 2.01 20.90
C ALA A 278 -24.03 1.96 19.97
N THR A 279 -22.94 2.58 20.40
CA THR A 279 -21.63 2.39 19.77
C THR A 279 -20.89 1.29 20.52
N PRO A 280 -20.64 0.11 19.90
CA PRO A 280 -19.99 -0.98 20.58
C PRO A 280 -18.56 -0.60 20.98
N ALA A 281 -18.09 -1.18 22.09
CA ALA A 281 -16.71 -1.02 22.53
C ALA A 281 -15.74 -1.54 21.46
N LEU A 282 -14.56 -0.92 21.37
CA LEU A 282 -13.56 -1.23 20.34
C LEU A 282 -13.19 -2.72 20.28
N GLY A 283 -13.08 -3.40 21.43
CA GLY A 283 -12.79 -4.84 21.47
C GLY A 283 -13.90 -5.70 20.86
N HIS A 284 -15.17 -5.38 21.14
CA HIS A 284 -16.30 -6.10 20.55
C HIS A 284 -16.38 -5.85 19.04
N ALA A 285 -16.23 -4.59 18.62
CA ALA A 285 -16.17 -4.24 17.20
C ALA A 285 -15.02 -4.94 16.48
N ALA A 286 -13.82 -4.98 17.07
CA ALA A 286 -12.65 -5.65 16.50
C ALA A 286 -12.86 -7.17 16.34
N ASN A 287 -13.52 -7.82 17.31
CA ASN A 287 -13.88 -9.23 17.20
C ASN A 287 -14.85 -9.47 16.05
N MET A 288 -15.92 -8.67 15.97
CA MET A 288 -16.91 -8.77 14.88
C MET A 288 -16.26 -8.54 13.50
N ILE A 289 -15.45 -7.49 13.37
CA ILE A 289 -14.70 -7.21 12.14
C ILE A 289 -13.82 -8.41 11.78
N THR A 290 -13.09 -8.95 12.75
CA THR A 290 -12.22 -10.12 12.55
C THR A 290 -13.02 -11.33 12.07
N THR A 291 -14.17 -11.61 12.68
CA THR A 291 -15.06 -12.69 12.23
C THR A 291 -15.51 -12.47 10.78
N CYS A 292 -15.98 -11.28 10.42
CA CYS A 292 -16.39 -10.95 9.05
C CYS A 292 -15.23 -11.10 8.05
N VAL A 293 -14.03 -10.64 8.41
CA VAL A 293 -12.84 -10.76 7.56
C VAL A 293 -12.44 -12.21 7.35
N LEU A 294 -12.45 -13.03 8.42
CA LEU A 294 -12.15 -14.45 8.32
C LEU A 294 -13.18 -15.19 7.44
N ILE A 295 -14.48 -14.91 7.60
CA ILE A 295 -15.52 -15.47 6.73
C ILE A 295 -15.27 -15.09 5.28
N PHE A 296 -15.02 -13.80 4.99
CA PHE A 296 -14.74 -13.32 3.64
C PHE A 296 -13.52 -14.02 3.03
N LEU A 297 -12.39 -14.06 3.75
CA LEU A 297 -11.17 -14.72 3.26
C LEU A 297 -11.37 -16.23 3.07
N SER A 298 -12.18 -16.86 3.91
CA SER A 298 -12.52 -18.29 3.78
C SER A 298 -13.36 -18.55 2.53
N LEU A 299 -14.34 -17.69 2.24
CA LEU A 299 -15.13 -17.74 1.00
C LEU A 299 -14.26 -17.51 -0.24
N VAL A 300 -13.36 -16.54 -0.20
CA VAL A 300 -12.41 -16.28 -1.29
C VAL A 300 -11.50 -17.49 -1.52
N ALA A 301 -10.93 -18.06 -0.46
CA ALA A 301 -10.12 -19.27 -0.53
C ALA A 301 -10.91 -20.46 -1.10
N PHE A 302 -12.17 -20.62 -0.69
CA PHE A 302 -13.07 -21.65 -1.19
C PHE A 302 -13.36 -21.49 -2.69
N ILE A 303 -13.60 -20.26 -3.17
CA ILE A 303 -13.81 -19.97 -4.60
C ILE A 303 -12.58 -20.34 -5.43
N PHE A 304 -11.38 -19.93 -4.99
CA PHE A 304 -10.15 -20.28 -5.71
C PHE A 304 -9.87 -21.79 -5.68
N TRP A 305 -10.20 -22.46 -4.59
CA TRP A 305 -10.09 -23.92 -4.49
C TRP A 305 -11.04 -24.63 -5.47
N LEU A 306 -12.30 -24.18 -5.56
CA LEU A 306 -13.28 -24.71 -6.51
C LEU A 306 -12.82 -24.50 -7.96
N GLY A 307 -12.31 -23.31 -8.29
CA GLY A 307 -11.75 -23.02 -9.62
C GLY A 307 -10.56 -23.92 -9.97
N GLY A 308 -9.66 -24.16 -9.01
CA GLY A 308 -8.52 -25.06 -9.20
C GLY A 308 -8.92 -26.53 -9.38
N LEU A 309 -10.05 -26.97 -8.81
CA LEU A 309 -10.60 -28.31 -9.08
C LEU A 309 -11.15 -28.41 -10.51
N ALA A 310 -11.87 -27.39 -10.98
CA ALA A 310 -12.40 -27.35 -12.35
C ALA A 310 -11.27 -27.40 -13.39
N GLU A 311 -10.18 -26.66 -13.16
CA GLU A 311 -9.01 -26.65 -14.05
C GLU A 311 -8.26 -28.00 -14.07
N ARG A 312 -8.14 -28.67 -12.92
CA ARG A 312 -7.55 -30.01 -12.84
C ARG A 312 -8.38 -31.05 -13.60
N VAL A 313 -9.70 -30.94 -13.54
CA VAL A 313 -10.60 -31.83 -14.30
C VAL A 313 -10.50 -31.55 -15.79
N ALA A 314 -10.45 -30.29 -16.20
CA ALA A 314 -10.27 -29.89 -17.60
C ALA A 314 -8.94 -30.39 -18.19
N HIS A 315 -7.82 -30.18 -17.50
CA HIS A 315 -6.51 -30.67 -17.96
C HIS A 315 -6.42 -32.19 -18.01
N LYS A 316 -7.10 -32.91 -17.09
CA LYS A 316 -7.17 -34.37 -17.15
C LYS A 316 -7.98 -34.87 -18.34
N GLY A 317 -8.97 -34.11 -18.80
CA GLY A 317 -9.73 -34.38 -20.03
C GLY A 317 -8.93 -34.13 -21.32
N GLU A 318 -8.16 -33.04 -21.39
CA GLU A 318 -7.27 -32.74 -22.52
C GLU A 318 -6.12 -33.74 -22.67
N SER A 319 -5.50 -34.15 -21.56
CA SER A 319 -4.46 -35.20 -21.57
C SER A 319 -5.02 -36.58 -21.94
N ALA A 320 -6.31 -36.86 -21.70
CA ALA A 320 -6.94 -38.09 -22.16
C ALA A 320 -7.23 -38.07 -23.67
N ALA A 321 -7.69 -36.93 -24.21
CA ALA A 321 -7.98 -36.76 -25.63
C ALA A 321 -6.72 -36.77 -26.53
N THR A 322 -5.58 -36.30 -26.02
CA THR A 322 -4.29 -36.32 -26.76
C THR A 322 -3.63 -37.71 -26.78
N VAL A 323 -4.01 -38.62 -25.86
CA VAL A 323 -3.53 -40.00 -25.85
C VAL A 323 -4.32 -40.90 -26.83
N GLU A 324 -5.57 -40.55 -27.15
CA GLU A 324 -6.38 -41.28 -28.15
C GLU A 324 -5.97 -40.99 -29.61
N THR A 325 -5.16 -39.96 -29.89
CA THR A 325 -4.74 -39.60 -31.26
C THR A 325 -3.37 -40.15 -31.68
N VAL A 326 -2.94 -41.30 -31.14
CA VAL A 326 -1.76 -42.01 -31.67
C VAL A 326 -2.13 -42.59 -33.05
N PRO A 327 -1.39 -42.28 -34.13
CA PRO A 327 -1.73 -42.81 -35.45
C PRO A 327 -1.47 -44.32 -35.49
N LEU A 328 -2.45 -45.07 -35.99
CA LEU A 328 -2.34 -46.50 -36.29
C LEU A 328 -1.09 -46.75 -37.15
N ASP A 329 -0.19 -47.60 -36.64
CA ASP A 329 0.98 -48.13 -37.35
C ASP A 329 0.54 -48.69 -38.71
N VAL A 330 0.95 -48.04 -39.79
CA VAL A 330 0.87 -48.59 -41.14
C VAL A 330 2.16 -49.40 -41.37
N PRO A 331 2.11 -50.71 -41.68
CA PRO A 331 3.32 -51.49 -41.89
C PRO A 331 4.03 -51.03 -43.17
N VAL A 332 5.32 -50.67 -43.04
CA VAL A 332 6.21 -50.35 -44.15
C VAL A 332 6.60 -51.65 -44.89
N PRO A 333 6.52 -51.73 -46.24
CA PRO A 333 7.02 -52.89 -46.96
C PRO A 333 8.56 -52.90 -46.96
N GLY A 334 9.16 -54.08 -46.70
CA GLY A 334 10.61 -54.26 -46.60
C GLY A 334 11.39 -53.97 -47.90
N PRO A 335 12.71 -53.76 -47.80
CA PRO A 335 13.53 -53.34 -48.93
C PRO A 335 13.68 -54.45 -49.97
N GLY A 336 13.45 -54.11 -51.24
CA GLY A 336 13.69 -54.98 -52.40
C GLY A 336 15.19 -55.16 -52.69
N PRO A 337 15.57 -56.19 -53.47
CA PRO A 337 16.97 -56.57 -53.66
C PRO A 337 17.74 -55.59 -54.57
N ASP A 338 19.01 -55.33 -54.19
CA ASP A 338 19.96 -54.47 -54.89
C ASP A 338 20.30 -54.97 -56.31
N PRO A 339 20.45 -54.09 -57.32
CA PRO A 339 20.96 -54.48 -58.63
C PRO A 339 22.49 -54.47 -58.66
N HIS A 340 23.07 -55.59 -59.12
CA HIS A 340 24.49 -55.74 -59.48
C HIS A 340 24.93 -54.80 -60.61
N PRO A 341 26.23 -54.41 -60.68
CA PRO A 341 26.77 -53.67 -61.81
C PRO A 341 27.28 -54.62 -62.90
N ALA A 342 26.84 -54.40 -64.14
CA ALA A 342 27.49 -54.81 -65.39
C ALA A 342 27.45 -53.55 -66.28
N GLY A 343 28.52 -53.07 -66.90
CA GLY A 343 29.46 -53.81 -67.74
C GLY A 343 29.14 -53.44 -69.19
N ASP A 344 30.05 -52.69 -69.80
CA ASP A 344 30.15 -52.19 -71.19
C ASP A 344 29.27 -51.01 -71.66
#